data_AF-A0A2S7PPD5-F1
#
_entry.id   AF-A0A2S7PPD5-F1
#
_cell.length_a   1.000
_cell.length_b   1.000
_cell.length_c   1.000
_cell.angle_alpha   90.00
_cell.angle_beta   90.00
_cell.angle_gamma   90.00
#
_symmetry.space_group_name_H-M   'P 1'
#
loop_
_entity.id
_entity.type
_entity.pdbx_description
1 polymer ?
#
loop_
_entity_poly.entity_id
_entity_poly.type
_entity_poly.pdbx_seq_one_letter_code
_entity_poly.pdbx_strand_id
1 'polypeptide(L)'
;MLNDIPYEGGATPTPLTEEEIKEYVGLYAQAAKNSIAASFDGVEVHGANGYLIDQFIQDISNNRTDAWGGSVEKRARFGIEAAKAVVEAVGADRTGFRMSPYSEFQGMRMKDPKPQFAYLAQELKKLKLHRFGSTDVEATENVDFLVDIWDNQSPVLIAGGFTQDSAKRAADEEYKGKDVAIVFGRYFISNPDLVFRVEKGIEFTPYDRKTFYSKGEEGYTTWPFSKEFEAQALKL
;
A
#
# COMPACT_ATOMS: atom_id res chain seq x y z
N MET A 1 -19.33 -0.47 2.95
CA MET A 1 -18.96 -1.12 1.67
C MET A 1 -19.88 -0.52 0.62
N LEU A 2 -19.36 -0.07 -0.53
CA LEU A 2 -20.02 1.01 -1.28
C LEU A 2 -20.89 0.59 -2.44
N ASN A 3 -20.82 -0.69 -2.78
CA ASN A 3 -21.49 -1.25 -3.94
C ASN A 3 -22.52 -2.28 -3.50
N ASP A 4 -23.50 -2.50 -4.36
CA ASP A 4 -24.43 -3.64 -4.37
C ASP A 4 -23.80 -4.89 -4.98
N ILE A 5 -22.52 -4.82 -5.41
CA ILE A 5 -21.77 -5.94 -5.96
C ILE A 5 -21.20 -6.78 -4.80
N PRO A 6 -21.72 -8.00 -4.57
CA PRO A 6 -21.17 -8.88 -3.55
C PRO A 6 -19.81 -9.43 -3.99
N TYR A 7 -18.90 -9.61 -3.04
CA TYR A 7 -17.83 -10.59 -3.22
C TYR A 7 -18.44 -12.00 -3.36
N GLU A 8 -17.78 -12.90 -4.09
CA GLU A 8 -18.28 -14.25 -4.34
C GLU A 8 -18.55 -15.00 -3.01
N GLY A 9 -19.81 -15.33 -2.73
CA GLY A 9 -20.23 -15.97 -1.49
C GLY A 9 -20.42 -15.03 -0.28
N GLY A 10 -20.28 -13.72 -0.47
CA GLY A 10 -20.52 -12.69 0.55
C GLY A 10 -21.95 -12.11 0.53
N ALA A 11 -22.31 -11.43 1.61
CA ALA A 11 -23.55 -10.64 1.66
C ALA A 11 -23.45 -9.41 0.75
N THR A 12 -24.58 -9.03 0.13
CA THR A 12 -24.68 -7.80 -0.65
C THR A 12 -24.41 -6.60 0.26
N PRO A 13 -23.43 -5.73 -0.09
CA PRO A 13 -23.12 -4.59 0.75
C PRO A 13 -24.15 -3.45 0.59
N THR A 14 -24.26 -2.59 1.59
CA THR A 14 -25.13 -1.40 1.55
C THR A 14 -24.28 -0.15 1.28
N PRO A 15 -24.53 0.58 0.17
CA PRO A 15 -23.81 1.82 -0.14
C PRO A 15 -23.89 2.84 1.00
N LEU A 16 -22.75 3.44 1.36
CA LEU A 16 -22.69 4.45 2.42
C LEU A 16 -23.48 5.72 2.04
N THR A 17 -24.08 6.38 3.02
CA THR A 17 -24.65 7.73 2.88
C THR A 17 -23.55 8.81 2.90
N GLU A 18 -23.89 10.05 2.49
CA GLU A 18 -22.98 11.20 2.60
C GLU A 18 -22.49 11.42 4.04
N GLU A 19 -23.38 11.26 5.02
CA GLU A 19 -23.09 11.42 6.44
C GLU A 19 -22.13 10.34 6.93
N GLU A 20 -22.37 9.08 6.56
CA GLU A 20 -21.48 7.98 6.90
C GLU A 20 -20.11 8.17 6.26
N ILE A 21 -20.03 8.61 5.00
CA ILE A 21 -18.75 8.88 4.33
C ILE A 21 -17.92 9.89 5.14
N LYS A 22 -18.54 10.98 5.59
CA LYS A 22 -17.88 12.00 6.42
C LYS A 22 -17.48 11.44 7.79
N GLU A 23 -18.30 10.58 8.38
CA GLU A 23 -17.96 9.87 9.60
C GLU A 23 -16.70 9.02 9.41
N TYR A 24 -16.62 8.21 8.34
CA TYR A 24 -15.44 7.39 8.05
C TYR A 24 -14.17 8.23 7.84
N VAL A 25 -14.27 9.39 7.17
CA VAL A 25 -13.14 10.34 7.07
C VAL A 25 -12.66 10.76 8.47
N GLY A 26 -13.58 11.10 9.37
CA GLY A 26 -13.28 11.40 10.76
C GLY A 26 -12.64 10.22 11.52
N LEU A 27 -13.10 9.00 11.26
CA LEU A 27 -12.55 7.78 11.86
C LEU A 27 -11.10 7.51 11.42
N TYR A 28 -10.73 7.77 10.16
CA TYR A 28 -9.33 7.70 9.72
C TYR A 28 -8.44 8.67 10.50
N ALA A 29 -8.89 9.92 10.67
CA ALA A 29 -8.16 10.92 11.44
C ALA A 29 -8.02 10.51 12.92
N GLN A 30 -9.08 9.98 13.53
CA GLN A 30 -9.03 9.51 14.91
C GLN A 30 -8.09 8.29 15.06
N ALA A 31 -8.14 7.34 14.14
CA ALA A 31 -7.23 6.18 14.13
C ALA A 31 -5.77 6.61 14.00
N ALA A 32 -5.49 7.63 13.18
CA ALA A 32 -4.16 8.20 13.06
C ALA A 32 -3.68 8.80 14.39
N LYS A 33 -4.50 9.62 15.06
CA LYS A 33 -4.17 10.16 16.40
C LYS A 33 -3.88 9.07 17.41
N ASN A 34 -4.70 8.01 17.42
CA ASN A 34 -4.50 6.87 18.31
C ASN A 34 -3.17 6.16 18.04
N SER A 35 -2.80 6.01 16.76
CA SER A 35 -1.53 5.38 16.36
C SER A 35 -0.33 6.20 16.86
N ILE A 36 -0.37 7.53 16.71
CA ILE A 36 0.70 8.40 17.23
C ILE A 36 0.75 8.38 18.75
N ALA A 37 -0.40 8.36 19.43
CA ALA A 37 -0.46 8.21 20.89
C ALA A 37 0.13 6.85 21.35
N ALA A 38 0.05 5.82 20.51
CA ALA A 38 0.70 4.52 20.71
C ALA A 38 2.17 4.49 20.26
N SER A 39 2.80 5.64 20.01
CA SER A 39 4.22 5.80 19.65
C SER A 39 4.63 5.27 18.27
N PHE A 40 3.70 5.07 17.34
CA PHE A 40 4.06 4.84 15.94
C PHE A 40 4.74 6.08 15.34
N ASP A 41 5.78 5.87 14.52
CA ASP A 41 6.47 6.97 13.82
C ASP A 41 5.58 7.66 12.77
N GLY A 42 4.61 6.93 12.22
CA GLY A 42 3.65 7.45 11.26
C GLY A 42 2.61 6.41 10.85
N VAL A 43 1.75 6.79 9.93
CA VAL A 43 0.61 5.99 9.46
C VAL A 43 0.59 5.91 7.94
N GLU A 44 0.00 4.85 7.41
CA GLU A 44 -0.25 4.68 5.98
C GLU A 44 -1.74 4.52 5.72
N VAL A 45 -2.31 5.43 4.92
CA VAL A 45 -3.69 5.32 4.47
C VAL A 45 -3.78 4.22 3.42
N HIS A 46 -4.57 3.19 3.69
CA HIS A 46 -4.70 2.04 2.81
C HIS A 46 -5.78 2.28 1.74
N GLY A 47 -5.36 2.78 0.57
CA GLY A 47 -6.18 2.96 -0.63
C GLY A 47 -5.92 1.94 -1.73
N ALA A 48 -5.79 0.67 -1.35
CA ALA A 48 -5.34 -0.42 -2.22
C ALA A 48 -6.11 -1.72 -1.92
N ASN A 49 -5.84 -2.77 -2.71
CA ASN A 49 -6.23 -4.16 -2.49
C ASN A 49 -7.75 -4.38 -2.34
N GLY A 50 -8.56 -3.54 -2.98
CA GLY A 50 -10.02 -3.66 -2.96
C GLY A 50 -10.69 -3.37 -1.62
N TYR A 51 -9.97 -2.74 -0.68
CA TYR A 51 -10.56 -2.25 0.56
C TYR A 51 -11.30 -0.92 0.33
N LEU A 52 -11.97 -0.41 1.38
CA LEU A 52 -12.98 0.65 1.28
C LEU A 52 -12.58 1.87 0.43
N ILE A 53 -11.36 2.39 0.59
CA ILE A 53 -10.89 3.54 -0.22
C ILE A 53 -10.70 3.13 -1.69
N ASP A 54 -10.12 1.96 -1.96
CA ASP A 54 -9.94 1.44 -3.33
C ASP A 54 -11.29 1.15 -4.00
N GLN A 55 -12.28 0.70 -3.21
CA GLN A 55 -13.65 0.52 -3.67
C GLN A 55 -14.28 1.84 -4.15
N PHE A 56 -13.96 2.98 -3.54
CA PHE A 56 -14.37 4.29 -4.06
C PHE A 56 -13.63 4.67 -5.34
N ILE A 57 -12.32 4.41 -5.40
CA ILE A 57 -11.43 4.86 -6.47
C ILE A 57 -11.81 4.23 -7.81
N GLN A 58 -12.14 2.94 -7.83
CA GLN A 58 -12.31 2.18 -9.06
C GLN A 58 -13.77 2.14 -9.53
N ASP A 59 -14.00 2.28 -10.84
CA ASP A 59 -15.34 2.27 -11.44
C ASP A 59 -15.98 0.88 -11.49
N ILE A 60 -15.18 -0.18 -11.41
CA ILE A 60 -15.64 -1.57 -11.25
C ILE A 60 -16.43 -1.77 -9.95
N SER A 61 -16.15 -0.95 -8.93
CA SER A 61 -16.71 -1.05 -7.59
C SER A 61 -17.43 0.22 -7.09
N ASN A 62 -17.49 1.28 -7.90
CA ASN A 62 -18.18 2.52 -7.53
C ASN A 62 -19.10 2.95 -8.68
N ASN A 63 -20.37 2.54 -8.58
CA ASN A 63 -21.43 2.91 -9.49
C ASN A 63 -22.27 4.12 -9.01
N ARG A 64 -21.79 4.86 -8.00
CA ARG A 64 -22.51 6.01 -7.44
C ARG A 64 -22.69 7.13 -8.47
N THR A 65 -23.78 7.86 -8.35
CA THR A 65 -24.13 9.01 -9.22
C THR A 65 -24.07 10.36 -8.49
N ASP A 66 -23.70 10.35 -7.21
CA ASP A 66 -23.65 11.52 -6.34
C ASP A 66 -22.29 12.26 -6.40
N ALA A 67 -21.88 12.94 -5.33
CA ALA A 67 -20.61 13.66 -5.25
C ALA A 67 -19.37 12.74 -5.12
N TRP A 68 -19.57 11.43 -4.93
CA TRP A 68 -18.53 10.45 -4.62
C TRP A 68 -18.33 9.37 -5.70
N GLY A 69 -19.01 9.47 -6.84
CA GLY A 69 -18.83 8.57 -7.98
C GLY A 69 -19.21 9.17 -9.33
N GLY A 70 -19.07 8.38 -10.39
CA GLY A 70 -19.45 8.77 -11.76
C GLY A 70 -18.43 9.61 -12.54
N SER A 71 -17.32 10.01 -11.93
CA SER A 71 -16.18 10.67 -12.62
C SER A 71 -14.87 10.36 -11.88
N VAL A 72 -13.73 10.59 -12.53
CA VAL A 72 -12.41 10.35 -11.94
C VAL A 72 -12.21 11.14 -10.64
N GLU A 73 -12.60 12.41 -10.66
CA GLU A 73 -12.46 13.34 -9.55
C GLU A 73 -13.34 12.94 -8.36
N LYS A 74 -14.59 12.56 -8.65
CA LYS A 74 -15.55 12.17 -7.60
C LYS A 74 -15.19 10.83 -6.97
N ARG A 75 -14.70 9.85 -7.75
CA ARG A 75 -14.23 8.56 -7.23
C ARG A 75 -12.99 8.70 -6.36
N ALA A 76 -12.06 9.58 -6.73
CA ALA A 76 -10.87 9.86 -5.93
C ALA A 76 -11.16 10.63 -4.64
N ARG A 77 -12.29 11.36 -4.57
CA ARG A 77 -12.62 12.30 -3.49
C ARG A 77 -12.48 11.68 -2.10
N PHE A 78 -13.06 10.51 -1.87
CA PHE A 78 -13.02 9.89 -0.54
C PHE A 78 -11.59 9.58 -0.07
N GLY A 79 -10.76 9.00 -0.94
CA GLY A 79 -9.37 8.72 -0.61
C GLY A 79 -8.56 9.99 -0.33
N ILE A 80 -8.80 11.06 -1.10
CA ILE A 80 -8.16 12.37 -0.91
C ILE A 80 -8.61 13.01 0.41
N GLU A 81 -9.91 12.98 0.73
CA GLU A 81 -10.44 13.55 1.98
C GLU A 81 -9.96 12.77 3.20
N ALA A 82 -9.92 11.44 3.14
CA ALA A 82 -9.33 10.62 4.20
C ALA A 82 -7.85 10.94 4.41
N ALA A 83 -7.06 11.03 3.34
CA ALA A 83 -5.64 11.40 3.43
C ALA A 83 -5.45 12.81 4.01
N LYS A 84 -6.26 13.78 3.55
CA LYS A 84 -6.23 15.15 4.06
C LYS A 84 -6.55 15.21 5.55
N ALA A 85 -7.60 14.52 6.00
CA ALA A 85 -7.98 14.49 7.41
C ALA A 85 -6.90 13.84 8.30
N VAL A 86 -6.22 12.81 7.79
CA VAL A 86 -5.06 12.20 8.47
C VAL A 86 -3.89 13.19 8.54
N VAL A 87 -3.56 13.87 7.45
CA VAL A 87 -2.51 14.91 7.43
C VAL A 87 -2.81 16.03 8.42
N GLU A 88 -4.05 16.51 8.49
CA GLU A 88 -4.48 17.52 9.46
C GLU A 88 -4.37 17.02 10.91
N ALA A 89 -4.55 15.73 11.13
CA ALA A 89 -4.51 15.12 12.45
C ALA A 89 -3.10 14.85 12.99
N VAL A 90 -2.17 14.42 12.13
CA VAL A 90 -0.85 13.92 12.57
C VAL A 90 0.36 14.48 11.82
N GLY A 91 0.14 15.32 10.81
CA GLY A 91 1.19 15.91 9.98
C GLY A 91 1.49 15.10 8.70
N ALA A 92 1.87 15.82 7.65
CA ALA A 92 2.20 15.23 6.35
C ALA A 92 3.50 14.40 6.40
N ASP A 93 4.44 14.81 7.24
CA ASP A 93 5.71 14.14 7.55
C ASP A 93 5.53 12.78 8.24
N ARG A 94 4.32 12.47 8.74
CA ARG A 94 3.98 11.18 9.36
C ARG A 94 2.92 10.41 8.58
N THR A 95 2.56 10.87 7.39
CA THR A 95 1.47 10.28 6.61
C THR A 95 1.99 9.70 5.30
N GLY A 96 1.66 8.44 5.05
CA GLY A 96 1.78 7.79 3.76
C GLY A 96 0.44 7.43 3.13
N PHE A 97 0.43 7.12 1.84
CA PHE A 97 -0.74 6.58 1.14
C PHE A 97 -0.33 5.41 0.26
N ARG A 98 -1.09 4.31 0.29
CA ARG A 98 -0.84 3.11 -0.52
C ARG A 98 -1.93 2.89 -1.55
N MET A 99 -1.56 2.57 -2.79
CA MET A 99 -2.47 2.21 -3.89
C MET A 99 -2.01 0.97 -4.69
N SER A 100 -2.91 0.39 -5.49
CA SER A 100 -2.64 -0.83 -6.28
C SER A 100 -3.36 -0.80 -7.64
N PRO A 101 -2.89 0.00 -8.62
CA PRO A 101 -3.64 0.30 -9.85
C PRO A 101 -4.03 -0.93 -10.68
N TYR A 102 -3.16 -1.95 -10.69
CA TYR A 102 -3.30 -3.15 -11.53
C TYR A 102 -3.72 -4.40 -10.74
N SER A 103 -4.02 -4.27 -9.44
CA SER A 103 -4.41 -5.42 -8.63
C SER A 103 -5.82 -5.90 -8.96
N GLU A 104 -5.95 -7.19 -9.26
CA GLU A 104 -7.23 -7.90 -9.42
C GLU A 104 -7.80 -8.42 -8.10
N PHE A 105 -7.03 -8.32 -7.01
CA PHE A 105 -7.42 -8.82 -5.70
C PHE A 105 -8.77 -8.21 -5.25
N GLN A 106 -9.65 -9.05 -4.72
CA GLN A 106 -11.03 -8.70 -4.35
C GLN A 106 -11.88 -8.13 -5.50
N GLY A 107 -11.65 -8.59 -6.74
CA GLY A 107 -12.48 -8.22 -7.89
C GLY A 107 -12.24 -6.78 -8.37
N MET A 108 -11.07 -6.22 -8.05
CA MET A 108 -10.63 -4.92 -8.54
C MET A 108 -10.05 -5.02 -9.96
N ARG A 109 -9.41 -3.93 -10.40
CA ARG A 109 -8.80 -3.66 -11.71
C ARG A 109 -9.79 -3.06 -12.71
N MET A 110 -9.75 -1.73 -12.79
CA MET A 110 -10.35 -0.97 -13.89
C MET A 110 -9.79 -1.42 -15.24
N LYS A 111 -10.58 -1.27 -16.31
CA LYS A 111 -10.10 -1.55 -17.68
C LYS A 111 -8.93 -0.64 -18.10
N ASP A 112 -8.99 0.63 -17.73
CA ASP A 112 -7.89 1.59 -17.89
C ASP A 112 -7.67 2.34 -16.57
N PRO A 113 -6.79 1.82 -15.69
CA PRO A 113 -6.57 2.42 -14.37
C PRO A 113 -5.76 3.72 -14.43
N LYS A 114 -4.94 3.94 -15.47
CA LYS A 114 -3.95 5.01 -15.50
C LYS A 114 -4.56 6.41 -15.28
N PRO A 115 -5.64 6.83 -15.97
CA PRO A 115 -6.23 8.15 -15.73
C PRO A 115 -6.72 8.35 -14.30
N GLN A 116 -7.34 7.31 -13.71
CA GLN A 116 -7.87 7.37 -12.35
C GLN A 116 -6.76 7.53 -11.30
N PHE A 117 -5.73 6.67 -11.39
CA PHE A 117 -4.64 6.67 -10.41
C PHE A 117 -3.65 7.81 -10.64
N ALA A 118 -3.50 8.30 -11.88
CA ALA A 118 -2.71 9.51 -12.16
C ALA A 118 -3.32 10.75 -11.50
N TYR A 119 -4.64 10.95 -11.65
CA TYR A 119 -5.35 12.04 -10.98
C TYR A 119 -5.21 11.93 -9.45
N LEU A 120 -5.43 10.74 -8.89
CA LEU A 120 -5.29 10.50 -7.45
C LEU A 120 -3.87 10.86 -6.97
N ALA A 121 -2.82 10.41 -7.66
CA ALA A 121 -1.44 10.72 -7.32
C ALA A 121 -1.13 12.22 -7.39
N GLN A 122 -1.64 12.93 -8.40
CA GLN A 122 -1.48 14.38 -8.53
C GLN A 122 -2.13 15.14 -7.36
N GLU A 123 -3.32 14.74 -6.92
CA GLU A 123 -3.99 15.36 -5.78
C GLU A 123 -3.30 15.04 -4.46
N LEU A 124 -2.91 13.77 -4.23
CA LEU A 124 -2.19 13.37 -3.03
C LEU A 124 -0.81 14.04 -2.93
N LYS A 125 -0.14 14.29 -4.07
CA LYS A 125 1.14 14.99 -4.13
C LYS A 125 1.03 16.39 -3.50
N LYS A 126 -0.10 17.09 -3.68
CA LYS A 126 -0.34 18.43 -3.08
C LYS A 126 -0.34 18.41 -1.55
N LEU A 127 -0.61 17.27 -0.94
CA LEU A 127 -0.60 17.08 0.52
C LEU A 127 0.81 16.91 1.11
N LYS A 128 1.85 16.80 0.27
CA LYS A 128 3.26 16.66 0.68
C LYS A 128 3.51 15.47 1.62
N LEU A 129 2.87 14.34 1.32
CA LEU A 129 2.97 13.11 2.11
C LEU A 129 4.42 12.63 2.24
N HIS A 130 4.76 12.08 3.40
CA HIS A 130 6.09 11.53 3.71
C HIS A 130 6.47 10.36 2.83
N ARG A 131 5.52 9.52 2.44
CA ARG A 131 5.75 8.37 1.56
C ARG A 131 4.56 8.07 0.66
N PHE A 132 4.84 7.50 -0.50
CA PHE A 132 3.83 7.04 -1.44
C PHE A 132 4.06 5.57 -1.79
N GLY A 133 3.10 4.70 -1.50
CA GLY A 133 3.20 3.27 -1.73
C GLY A 133 2.41 2.82 -2.96
N SER A 134 3.03 2.02 -3.82
CA SER A 134 2.36 1.34 -4.93
C SER A 134 2.74 -0.13 -4.98
N THR A 135 1.78 -0.99 -5.32
CA THR A 135 2.06 -2.40 -5.62
C THR A 135 2.05 -2.65 -7.12
N ASP A 136 3.13 -3.25 -7.61
CA ASP A 136 3.23 -3.85 -8.94
C ASP A 136 2.74 -5.30 -8.87
N VAL A 137 1.91 -5.70 -9.83
CA VAL A 137 1.48 -7.10 -9.98
C VAL A 137 2.26 -7.68 -11.14
N GLU A 138 3.35 -8.38 -10.81
CA GLU A 138 4.16 -9.23 -11.69
C GLU A 138 4.45 -8.69 -13.11
N ALA A 139 5.68 -8.18 -13.30
CA ALA A 139 6.51 -8.12 -14.52
C ALA A 139 5.95 -7.53 -15.84
N THR A 140 4.66 -7.27 -15.97
CA THR A 140 4.03 -6.85 -17.24
C THR A 140 3.48 -5.43 -17.21
N GLU A 141 3.07 -4.92 -16.05
CA GLU A 141 2.48 -3.59 -15.91
C GLU A 141 3.14 -2.80 -14.79
N ASN A 142 3.98 -1.84 -15.16
CA ASN A 142 4.71 -1.04 -14.19
C ASN A 142 3.92 0.19 -13.72
N VAL A 143 4.36 0.69 -12.56
CA VAL A 143 3.80 1.87 -11.89
C VAL A 143 4.66 3.11 -12.13
N ASP A 144 5.49 3.13 -13.19
CA ASP A 144 6.45 4.20 -13.47
C ASP A 144 5.77 5.57 -13.62
N PHE A 145 4.57 5.60 -14.19
CA PHE A 145 3.80 6.84 -14.31
C PHE A 145 3.50 7.47 -12.95
N LEU A 146 3.35 6.67 -11.89
CA LEU A 146 3.17 7.18 -10.53
C LEU A 146 4.50 7.73 -9.97
N VAL A 147 5.61 7.03 -10.22
CA VAL A 147 6.96 7.49 -9.84
C VAL A 147 7.27 8.83 -10.51
N ASP A 148 6.96 8.96 -11.80
CA ASP A 148 7.16 10.19 -12.57
C ASP A 148 6.23 11.33 -12.13
N ILE A 149 4.97 11.03 -11.80
CA ILE A 149 4.07 12.03 -11.21
C ILE A 149 4.59 12.49 -9.85
N TRP A 150 5.10 11.58 -9.02
CA TRP A 150 5.60 11.89 -7.68
C TRP A 150 6.89 12.72 -7.72
N ASP A 151 7.75 12.48 -8.72
CA ASP A 151 8.93 13.29 -9.08
C ASP A 151 9.85 13.61 -7.89
N ASN A 152 10.29 12.56 -7.18
CA ASN A 152 11.20 12.65 -6.03
C ASN A 152 10.76 13.67 -4.95
N GLN A 153 9.45 13.99 -4.84
CA GLN A 153 8.96 14.86 -3.78
C GLN A 153 9.20 14.25 -2.39
N SER A 154 9.10 12.94 -2.30
CA SER A 154 9.43 12.10 -1.16
C SER A 154 9.58 10.64 -1.64
N PRO A 155 10.06 9.70 -0.79
CA PRO A 155 10.28 8.33 -1.21
C PRO A 155 9.01 7.63 -1.73
N VAL A 156 9.15 6.95 -2.86
CA VAL A 156 8.13 6.04 -3.42
C VAL A 156 8.48 4.60 -3.03
N LEU A 157 7.57 3.95 -2.33
CA LEU A 157 7.67 2.56 -1.92
C LEU A 157 7.03 1.66 -2.98
N ILE A 158 7.84 0.84 -3.66
CA ILE A 158 7.36 -0.10 -4.69
C ILE A 158 7.43 -1.52 -4.13
N ALA A 159 6.27 -2.16 -4.06
CA ALA A 159 6.14 -3.53 -3.60
C ALA A 159 5.63 -4.44 -4.73
N GLY A 160 5.78 -5.76 -4.55
CA GLY A 160 5.12 -6.76 -5.40
C GLY A 160 6.11 -7.61 -6.17
N GLY A 161 5.99 -8.94 -6.03
CA GLY A 161 6.80 -9.87 -6.82
C GLY A 161 8.31 -9.94 -6.54
N PHE A 162 8.93 -8.92 -5.93
CA PHE A 162 10.39 -8.79 -5.89
C PHE A 162 11.10 -10.00 -5.24
N THR A 163 12.10 -10.50 -5.95
CA THR A 163 13.14 -11.41 -5.47
C THR A 163 14.37 -10.60 -5.10
N GLN A 164 15.39 -11.25 -4.54
CA GLN A 164 16.68 -10.61 -4.26
C GLN A 164 17.28 -9.95 -5.51
N ASP A 165 17.32 -10.69 -6.63
CA ASP A 165 17.90 -10.21 -7.88
C ASP A 165 17.06 -9.11 -8.53
N SER A 166 15.73 -9.27 -8.58
CA SER A 166 14.88 -8.27 -9.22
C SER A 166 14.79 -6.99 -8.40
N ALA A 167 14.86 -7.05 -7.07
CA ALA A 167 14.94 -5.85 -6.23
C ALA A 167 16.24 -5.10 -6.44
N LYS A 168 17.37 -5.82 -6.54
CA LYS A 168 18.67 -5.22 -6.81
C LYS A 168 18.67 -4.52 -8.18
N ARG A 169 18.16 -5.18 -9.22
CA ARG A 169 18.01 -4.59 -10.55
C ARG A 169 17.10 -3.36 -10.54
N ALA A 170 15.96 -3.46 -9.87
CA ALA A 170 15.02 -2.35 -9.77
C ALA A 170 15.66 -1.12 -9.10
N ALA A 171 16.40 -1.31 -8.01
CA ALA A 171 17.06 -0.21 -7.31
C ALA A 171 18.28 0.35 -8.05
N ASP A 172 19.16 -0.51 -8.56
CA ASP A 172 20.47 -0.10 -9.12
C ASP A 172 20.38 0.33 -10.60
N GLU A 173 19.38 -0.16 -11.33
CA GLU A 173 19.26 0.02 -12.79
C GLU A 173 17.95 0.73 -13.16
N GLU A 174 16.79 0.15 -12.84
CA GLU A 174 15.49 0.62 -13.35
C GLU A 174 15.07 1.97 -12.76
N TYR A 175 15.19 2.12 -11.44
CA TYR A 175 14.85 3.34 -10.70
C TYR A 175 16.08 4.19 -10.36
N LYS A 176 17.17 4.03 -11.09
CA LYS A 176 18.40 4.78 -10.86
C LYS A 176 18.15 6.29 -10.93
N GLY A 177 18.45 7.00 -9.85
CA GLY A 177 18.25 8.45 -9.73
C GLY A 177 16.83 8.87 -9.33
N LYS A 178 15.94 7.91 -9.06
CA LYS A 178 14.63 8.14 -8.43
C LYS A 178 14.74 7.86 -6.93
N ASP A 179 13.95 8.58 -6.14
CA ASP A 179 13.81 8.34 -4.70
C ASP A 179 12.82 7.18 -4.48
N VAL A 180 13.30 5.95 -4.69
CA VAL A 180 12.51 4.72 -4.65
C VAL A 180 13.10 3.75 -3.64
N ALA A 181 12.24 3.11 -2.86
CA ALA A 181 12.60 1.97 -2.02
C ALA A 181 11.75 0.74 -2.37
N ILE A 182 12.39 -0.42 -2.41
CA ILE A 182 11.74 -1.71 -2.71
C ILE A 182 11.22 -2.34 -1.42
N VAL A 183 9.95 -2.75 -1.42
CA VAL A 183 9.26 -3.32 -0.27
C VAL A 183 9.00 -4.81 -0.47
N PHE A 184 9.40 -5.59 0.54
CA PHE A 184 9.16 -7.03 0.59
C PHE A 184 8.08 -7.37 1.63
N GLY A 185 7.07 -8.14 1.20
CA GLY A 185 6.10 -8.75 2.11
C GLY A 185 6.47 -10.19 2.43
N ARG A 186 6.21 -11.09 1.47
CA ARG A 186 6.39 -12.55 1.62
C ARG A 186 7.78 -12.96 2.12
N TYR A 187 8.84 -12.34 1.61
CA TYR A 187 10.20 -12.68 2.04
C TYR A 187 10.56 -12.11 3.41
N PHE A 188 9.94 -11.01 3.85
CA PHE A 188 10.15 -10.50 5.20
C PHE A 188 9.52 -11.43 6.25
N ILE A 189 8.45 -12.17 5.90
CA ILE A 189 7.86 -13.20 6.77
C ILE A 189 8.90 -14.27 7.11
N SER A 190 9.57 -14.84 6.10
CA SER A 190 10.50 -15.96 6.30
C SER A 190 11.95 -15.58 6.61
N ASN A 191 12.28 -14.28 6.56
CA ASN A 191 13.63 -13.77 6.76
C ASN A 191 13.61 -12.58 7.74
N PRO A 192 13.70 -12.81 9.06
CA PRO A 192 13.69 -11.73 10.03
C PRO A 192 14.90 -10.79 9.91
N ASP A 193 15.99 -11.24 9.29
CA ASP A 193 17.20 -10.49 8.93
C ASP A 193 17.28 -10.12 7.45
N LEU A 194 16.15 -9.96 6.75
CA LEU A 194 16.11 -9.74 5.29
C LEU A 194 17.06 -8.63 4.82
N VAL A 195 17.10 -7.49 5.53
CA VAL A 195 17.95 -6.35 5.17
C VAL A 195 19.44 -6.73 5.20
N PHE A 196 19.86 -7.47 6.23
CA PHE A 196 21.22 -7.97 6.33
C PHE A 196 21.54 -8.97 5.21
N ARG A 197 20.59 -9.84 4.87
CA ARG A 197 20.77 -10.79 3.75
C ARG A 197 20.95 -10.08 2.42
N VAL A 198 20.17 -9.03 2.17
CA VAL A 198 20.33 -8.17 0.98
C VAL A 198 21.72 -7.55 0.96
N GLU A 199 22.17 -6.95 2.07
CA GLU A 199 23.47 -6.29 2.17
C GLU A 199 24.65 -7.27 1.94
N LYS A 200 24.55 -8.48 2.47
CA LYS A 200 25.62 -9.50 2.40
C LYS A 200 25.52 -10.45 1.21
N GLY A 201 24.48 -10.32 0.39
CA GLY A 201 24.24 -11.26 -0.71
C GLY A 201 23.94 -12.69 -0.23
N ILE A 202 23.30 -12.83 0.94
CA ILE A 202 22.88 -14.13 1.49
C ILE A 202 21.54 -14.51 0.86
N GLU A 203 21.38 -15.77 0.48
CA GLU A 203 20.13 -16.26 -0.09
C GLU A 203 18.95 -16.12 0.89
N PHE A 204 17.79 -15.79 0.34
CA PHE A 204 16.56 -15.72 1.11
C PHE A 204 16.03 -17.11 1.44
N THR A 205 15.65 -17.33 2.69
CA THR A 205 14.84 -18.47 3.11
C THR A 205 13.51 -18.45 2.35
N PRO A 206 13.15 -19.51 1.63
CA PRO A 206 11.85 -19.61 0.96
C PRO A 206 10.69 -19.50 1.96
N TYR A 207 9.66 -18.75 1.60
CA TYR A 207 8.46 -18.63 2.43
C TYR A 207 7.52 -19.84 2.26
N ASP A 208 6.73 -20.14 3.29
CA ASP A 208 5.62 -21.10 3.20
C ASP A 208 4.27 -20.38 3.23
N ARG A 209 3.51 -20.46 2.14
CA ARG A 209 2.18 -19.83 2.04
C ARG A 209 1.15 -20.43 3.01
N LYS A 210 1.35 -21.68 3.46
CA LYS A 210 0.42 -22.35 4.37
C LYS A 210 0.37 -21.69 5.75
N THR A 211 1.43 -20.97 6.13
CA THR A 211 1.56 -20.38 7.46
C THR A 211 1.19 -18.90 7.54
N PHE A 212 0.93 -18.22 6.41
CA PHE A 212 0.70 -16.76 6.38
C PHE A 212 -0.45 -16.27 7.27
N TYR A 213 -1.45 -17.12 7.49
CA TYR A 213 -2.62 -16.81 8.32
C TYR A 213 -2.78 -17.82 9.47
N SER A 214 -1.66 -18.38 9.96
CA SER A 214 -1.66 -19.25 11.13
C SER A 214 -2.07 -18.47 12.39
N LYS A 215 -2.71 -19.15 13.35
CA LYS A 215 -3.17 -18.55 14.62
C LYS A 215 -2.15 -18.71 15.76
N GLY A 216 -0.91 -19.11 15.45
CA GLY A 216 0.12 -19.43 16.43
C GLY A 216 1.50 -18.99 15.97
N GLU A 217 2.53 -19.37 16.73
CA GLU A 217 3.90 -18.94 16.48
C GLU A 217 4.51 -19.54 15.20
N GLU A 218 4.04 -20.71 14.80
CA GLU A 218 4.58 -21.45 13.66
C GLU A 218 4.40 -20.69 12.35
N GLY A 219 5.54 -20.41 11.70
CA GLY A 219 5.62 -19.60 10.49
C GLY A 219 5.35 -18.11 10.70
N TYR A 220 5.31 -17.64 11.95
CA TYR A 220 5.23 -16.23 12.34
C TYR A 220 6.53 -15.78 13.02
N THR A 221 6.86 -16.35 14.18
CA THR A 221 8.07 -16.01 14.97
C THR A 221 9.10 -17.13 15.01
N THR A 222 8.85 -18.25 14.31
CA THR A 222 9.75 -19.42 14.31
C THR A 222 10.75 -19.44 13.16
N TRP A 223 10.75 -18.43 12.28
CA TRP A 223 11.73 -18.34 11.18
C TRP A 223 13.13 -17.99 11.70
N PRO A 224 14.17 -18.75 11.31
CA PRO A 224 15.52 -18.52 11.82
C PRO A 224 16.19 -17.32 11.14
N PHE A 225 17.06 -16.66 11.89
CA PHE A 225 18.07 -15.76 11.33
C PHE A 225 19.07 -16.54 10.46
N SER A 226 19.81 -15.85 9.60
CA SER A 226 20.96 -16.45 8.91
C SER A 226 22.07 -16.76 9.91
N LYS A 227 22.88 -17.79 9.62
CA LYS A 227 24.03 -18.15 10.46
C LYS A 227 25.04 -17.00 10.56
N GLU A 228 25.15 -16.22 9.49
CA GLU A 228 26.00 -15.05 9.38
C GLU A 228 25.52 -13.92 10.29
N PHE A 229 24.20 -13.70 10.37
CA PHE A 229 23.61 -12.70 11.28
C PHE A 229 23.84 -13.11 12.74
N GLU A 230 23.59 -14.37 13.08
CA GLU A 230 23.84 -14.90 14.43
C GLU A 230 25.33 -14.76 14.82
N ALA A 231 26.25 -15.09 13.90
CA ALA A 231 27.68 -14.96 14.12
C ALA A 231 28.14 -13.49 14.28
N GLN A 232 27.44 -12.53 13.67
CA GLN A 232 27.72 -11.11 13.85
C GLN A 232 27.15 -10.58 15.18
N ALA A 233 25.93 -10.97 15.55
CA ALA A 233 25.28 -10.56 16.79
C ALA A 233 26.08 -11.00 18.03
N LEU A 234 26.73 -12.17 17.98
CA LEU A 234 27.58 -12.67 19.06
C LEU A 234 28.91 -11.89 19.26
N LYS A 235 29.25 -10.97 18.35
CA LYS A 235 30.46 -10.13 18.43
C LYS A 235 30.17 -8.73 18.98
N LEU A 236 28.91 -8.39 19.22
CA LEU A 236 28.45 -7.15 19.83
C LEU A 236 28.24 -7.35 21.33
#